data_AF-A0A935LPH8-F1
#
_entry.id   AF-A0A935LPH8-F1
#
_cell.length_a   1.000
_cell.length_b   1.000
_cell.length_c   1.000
_cell.angle_alpha   90.00
_cell.angle_beta   90.00
_cell.angle_gamma   90.00
#
_symmetry.space_group_name_H-M   'P 1'
#
loop_
_entity.id
_entity.type
_entity.pdbx_description
1 polymer ?
#
loop_
_entity_poly.entity_id
_entity_poly.type
_entity_poly.pdbx_seq_one_letter_code
_entity_poly.pdbx_strand_id
1 'polypeptide(L)' 'MTKQEYLEAAEKRYDELKRLNLITDFYDYETEFVKIWNSLGREVLEKNIGNLSQDKRKKTSRLSVGNHK' A
#
# COMPACT_ATOMS: atom_id res chain seq x y z
N MET A 1 4.81 -10.57 4.84
CA MET A 1 3.44 -11.12 4.75
C MET A 1 3.50 -12.62 4.42
N THR A 2 2.65 -13.44 5.04
CA THR A 2 2.48 -14.86 4.68
C THR A 2 1.29 -15.07 3.72
N LYS A 3 1.19 -16.24 3.09
CA LYS A 3 0.08 -16.58 2.18
C LYS A 3 -1.29 -16.45 2.84
N GLN A 4 -1.39 -16.80 4.12
CA GLN A 4 -2.65 -16.73 4.86
C GLN A 4 -3.07 -15.29 5.12
N GLU A 5 -2.13 -14.43 5.50
CA GLU A 5 -2.40 -12.99 5.67
C GLU A 5 -2.81 -12.30 4.36
N TYR A 6 -2.24 -12.72 3.23
CA TYR A 6 -2.67 -12.24 1.92
C TYR A 6 -4.12 -12.62 1.63
N LEU A 7 -4.47 -13.90 1.86
CA LEU A 7 -5.82 -14.39 1.63
C LEU A 7 -6.83 -13.65 2.51
N GLU A 8 -6.52 -13.40 3.78
CA GLU A 8 -7.38 -12.59 4.66
C GLU A 8 -7.54 -11.15 4.17
N ALA A 9 -6.46 -10.51 3.69
CA ALA A 9 -6.52 -9.14 3.16
C ALA A 9 -7.33 -9.07 1.85
N ALA A 10 -7.22 -10.09 1.00
CA ALA A 10 -7.97 -10.23 -0.24
C ALA A 10 -9.44 -10.57 0.01
N GLU A 11 -9.73 -11.47 0.95
CA GLU A 11 -11.09 -11.88 1.33
C GLU A 11 -11.92 -10.70 1.83
N LYS A 12 -11.34 -9.84 2.70
CA LYS A 12 -12.00 -8.61 3.17
C LYS A 12 -12.45 -7.69 2.03
N ARG A 13 -11.71 -7.66 0.93
CA ARG A 13 -11.97 -6.79 -0.23
C ARG A 13 -12.70 -7.51 -1.35
N TYR A 14 -12.83 -8.83 -1.27
CA TYR A 14 -13.53 -9.64 -2.25
C TYR A 14 -15.02 -9.28 -2.31
N ASP A 15 -15.63 -9.00 -1.16
CA ASP A 15 -17.02 -8.52 -1.11
C ASP A 15 -17.20 -7.16 -1.78
N GLU A 16 -16.21 -6.26 -1.65
CA GLU A 16 -16.20 -4.96 -2.31
C GLU A 16 -16.07 -5.13 -3.83
N LEU A 17 -15.12 -5.97 -4.28
CA LEU A 17 -14.97 -6.34 -5.69
C LEU A 17 -16.26 -6.95 -6.27
N LYS A 18 -16.93 -7.81 -5.51
CA LYS A 18 -18.19 -8.41 -5.94
C LYS A 18 -19.30 -7.38 -6.12
N ARG A 19 -19.34 -6.34 -5.28
CA ARG A 19 -20.31 -5.22 -5.40
C ARG A 19 -20.06 -4.38 -6.64
N LEU A 20 -18.83 -4.30 -7.15
CA LEU A 20 -18.55 -3.60 -8.40
C LEU A 20 -19.31 -4.18 -9.60
N ASN A 21 -19.67 -5.46 -9.58
CA ASN A 21 -20.47 -6.08 -10.64
C ASN A 21 -21.88 -5.45 -10.79
N LEU A 22 -22.31 -4.64 -9.82
CA LEU A 22 -23.55 -3.88 -9.88
C LEU A 22 -23.41 -2.55 -10.64
N ILE A 23 -22.17 -2.10 -10.88
CA ILE A 23 -21.89 -0.87 -11.61
C ILE A 23 -21.92 -1.17 -13.11
N THR A 24 -22.77 -0.46 -13.83
CA THR A 24 -22.94 -0.59 -15.29
C THR A 24 -22.08 0.40 -16.08
N ASP A 25 -21.65 1.50 -15.45
CA ASP A 25 -20.77 2.48 -16.08
C ASP A 25 -19.29 2.06 -15.93
N PHE A 26 -18.56 2.09 -17.05
CA PHE A 26 -17.18 1.63 -17.10
C PHE A 26 -16.23 2.50 -16.27
N TYR A 27 -16.41 3.82 -16.27
CA TYR A 27 -15.49 4.74 -15.60
C TYR A 27 -15.70 4.72 -14.08
N ASP A 28 -16.95 4.59 -13.65
CA ASP A 28 -17.28 4.38 -12.25
C ASP A 28 -16.74 3.03 -11.75
N TYR A 29 -16.89 1.97 -12.55
CA TYR A 29 -16.33 0.66 -12.24
C TYR A 29 -14.80 0.71 -12.12
N GLU A 30 -14.12 1.30 -13.11
CA GLU A 30 -12.66 1.44 -13.13
C GLU A 30 -12.16 2.21 -11.91
N THR A 31 -12.81 3.32 -11.58
CA THR A 31 -12.44 4.16 -10.44
C THR A 31 -12.54 3.40 -9.12
N GLU A 32 -13.66 2.73 -8.88
CA GLU A 32 -13.87 1.96 -7.65
C GLU A 32 -12.98 0.71 -7.59
N PHE A 33 -12.78 0.03 -8.72
CA PHE A 33 -11.84 -1.09 -8.83
C PHE A 33 -10.41 -0.68 -8.46
N VAL A 34 -9.91 0.42 -9.04
CA VAL A 34 -8.55 0.92 -8.77
C VAL A 34 -8.41 1.34 -7.31
N LYS A 35 -9.44 1.93 -6.69
CA LYS A 35 -9.42 2.26 -5.26
C LYS A 35 -9.27 1.02 -4.38
N ILE A 36 -10.08 -0.01 -4.62
CA ILE A 36 -10.03 -1.27 -3.85
C ILE A 36 -8.67 -1.95 -4.05
N TRP A 37 -8.17 -1.99 -5.29
CA TRP A 37 -6.90 -2.62 -5.62
C TRP A 37 -5.70 -1.88 -5.03
N ASN A 38 -5.71 -0.54 -5.04
CA ASN A 38 -4.67 0.26 -4.39
C ASN A 38 -4.67 0.06 -2.87
N SER A 39 -5.85 -0.04 -2.24
CA SER A 39 -5.96 -0.33 -0.81
C SER A 39 -5.36 -1.71 -0.46
N LEU A 40 -5.69 -2.75 -1.23
CA LEU A 40 -5.12 -4.09 -1.07
C LEU A 40 -3.60 -4.06 -1.28
N GLY A 41 -3.15 -3.47 -2.39
CA GLY A 41 -1.74 -3.38 -2.74
C GLY A 41 -0.93 -2.64 -1.67
N ARG A 42 -1.49 -1.58 -1.08
CA ARG A 42 -0.87 -0.85 0.02
C ARG A 42 -0.74 -1.70 1.29
N GLU A 43 -1.76 -2.43 1.70
CA GLU A 43 -1.69 -3.33 2.86
C GLU A 43 -0.66 -4.45 2.65
N VAL A 44 -0.66 -5.04 1.45
CA VAL A 44 0.33 -6.06 1.04
C VAL A 44 1.75 -5.49 1.06
N LEU A 45 1.92 -4.26 0.57
CA LEU A 45 3.19 -3.56 0.54
C LEU A 45 3.68 -3.28 1.97
N GLU A 46 2.88 -2.64 2.81
CA GLU A 46 3.20 -2.32 4.20
C GLU A 46 3.55 -3.59 5.01
N LYS A 47 2.85 -4.71 4.79
CA LYS A 47 3.14 -6.00 5.44
C LYS A 47 4.38 -6.73 4.90
N ASN A 48 4.87 -6.40 3.70
CA ASN A 48 6.05 -7.04 3.12
C ASN A 48 7.34 -6.27 3.33
N ILE A 49 7.30 -4.94 3.22
CA ILE A 49 8.48 -4.12 3.49
C ILE A 49 8.69 -3.90 5.01
N GLY A 50 7.75 -4.38 5.83
CA GLY A 50 7.65 -4.03 7.25
C GLY A 50 7.15 -2.59 7.41
N ASN A 51 6.67 -2.21 8.60
CA ASN A 51 6.30 -0.83 8.91
C ASN A 51 7.38 0.09 8.31
N LEU A 52 7.01 0.88 7.30
CA LEU A 52 7.76 2.08 6.94
C LEU A 52 7.81 2.85 8.25
N SER A 53 8.92 2.70 8.97
CA SER A 53 9.22 3.52 10.14
C SER A 53 8.82 4.93 9.73
N GLN A 54 8.05 5.62 10.56
CA GLN A 54 7.64 7.00 10.33
C GLN A 54 8.83 7.99 10.22
N ASP A 55 10.05 7.49 10.01
CA ASP A 55 11.21 8.23 9.55
C ASP A 55 11.09 8.62 8.07
N LYS A 56 10.07 9.45 7.80
CA LYS A 56 10.18 10.52 6.80
C LYS A 56 10.99 11.70 7.36
N ARG A 57 11.95 11.48 8.27
CA ARG A 57 12.78 12.56 8.82
C ARG A 57 14.10 12.65 8.07
N LYS A 58 14.11 13.61 7.12
CA LYS A 58 15.24 14.37 6.55
C LYS A 58 16.61 13.67 6.48
N LYS A 59 17.16 13.58 5.26
CA LYS A 59 18.61 13.56 5.02
C LYS A 59 19.29 14.61 5.93
N THR A 60 20.01 14.18 6.96
CA THR A 60 21.06 15.01 7.55
C THR A 60 22.21 15.00 6.54
N SER A 61 22.43 16.12 5.86
CA SER A 61 23.72 16.41 5.24
C SER A 61 24.75 16.56 6.37
N ARG A 62 25.35 15.46 6.81
CA ARG A 62 26.66 15.54 7.49
C ARG A 62 27.69 15.81 6.41
N LEU A 63 27.79 17.09 6.04
CA LEU A 63 28.95 17.58 5.31
C LEU A 63 30.18 17.38 6.19
N SER A 64 31.13 16.66 5.60
CA SER A 64 32.58 16.69 5.80
C SER A 64 33.13 16.68 7.23
N VAL A 65 33.77 15.55 7.52
CA VAL A 65 34.99 15.44 8.33
C VAL A 65 35.93 16.62 8.06
N GLY A 66 36.25 17.38 9.09
CA GLY A 66 37.30 18.41 9.09
C GLY A 66 38.19 18.18 10.31
N ASN A 67 39.04 17.17 10.21
CA ASN A 67 40.11 16.89 11.16
C ASN A 67 41.29 17.79 10.77
N HIS A 68 41.64 18.81 11.56
CA HIS A 68 43.00 19.34 11.54
C HIS A 68 43.50 19.66 12.94
N LYS A 69 44.66 19.07 13.18
CA LYS A 69 45.58 19.15 14.30
C LYS A 69 46.29 20.49 14.30
#